data_AF-A0AAV4MA23-F1
#
_entry.id   AF-A0AAV4MA23-F1
#
_cell.length_a   1.000
_cell.length_b   1.000
_cell.length_c   1.000
_cell.angle_alpha   90.00
_cell.angle_beta   90.00
_cell.angle_gamma   90.00
#
_symmetry.space_group_name_H-M   'P 1'
#
loop_
_entity.id
_entity.type
_entity.pdbx_description
1 polymer ?
#
loop_
_entity_poly.entity_id
_entity_poly.type
_entity_poly.pdbx_seq_one_letter_code
_entity_poly.pdbx_strand_id
1 'polypeptide(L)'
;MQSPQEHKILPYSSSQGYLEDSAAWRQFHDQLFGRASTQYRLTRTGRAGTDSVKRDLQKRKNMVEASRPVSSRINILKFVYGILVPILLLPVILLGDSSESRCGYVILLMACYWVVEPIPVAATSLMPVVLFPLLGVITTSEASSEYMNGTNMMFVGGLFMAVAIEECNLHKRIALNVLRLVGPTPSWMIFGFMFTCMFLSMWISNTATTALMVPIIEAVMEEMGDKSTHNEKNEVQKISVISVDVKPIAENGVSSDSNVKDSDAESSAEKVNRLQKMGILKRAMLLSAAYSANIGGTGTLTGTGPNLVIKSVTEKLFPESNDLTFDKWMMYNVPVMLFCVFIAWAYLCIVHVRRASSIYTTEIKENLKEVIKKSTRSWVQ
;
A
#
# COMPACT_ATOMS: atom_id res chain seq x y z
N MET A 1 50.49 27.93 27.69
CA MET A 1 49.40 28.88 27.98
C MET A 1 48.74 29.26 26.66
N GLN A 2 47.61 28.64 26.35
CA GLN A 2 46.62 29.11 25.37
C GLN A 2 45.31 28.42 25.72
N SER A 3 44.29 29.24 26.00
CA SER A 3 42.96 28.85 26.45
C SER A 3 42.16 28.16 25.34
N PRO A 4 41.23 27.23 25.67
CA PRO A 4 40.32 26.64 24.69
C PRO A 4 39.18 27.61 24.35
N GLN A 5 38.82 27.70 23.06
CA GLN A 5 37.67 28.46 22.59
C GLN A 5 36.35 27.78 22.96
N GLU A 6 35.39 28.60 23.40
CA GLU A 6 34.02 28.24 23.75
C GLU A 6 33.24 27.75 22.51
N HIS A 7 32.75 26.51 22.55
CA HIS A 7 31.71 26.05 21.64
C HIS A 7 30.34 26.49 22.16
N LYS A 8 29.73 27.45 21.46
CA LYS A 8 28.32 27.87 21.62
C LYS A 8 27.39 26.69 21.34
N ILE A 9 26.67 26.24 22.36
CA ILE A 9 25.53 25.32 22.25
C ILE A 9 24.31 26.15 21.81
N LEU A 10 23.74 25.85 20.64
CA LEU A 10 22.45 26.38 20.21
C LEU A 10 21.31 25.50 20.76
N PRO A 11 20.18 26.07 21.20
CA PRO A 11 19.10 25.33 21.86
C PRO A 11 18.26 24.54 20.84
N TYR A 12 18.03 23.26 21.14
CA TYR A 12 17.15 22.37 20.40
C TYR A 12 15.68 22.74 20.67
N SER A 13 15.03 23.38 19.69
CA SER A 13 13.59 23.68 19.68
C SER A 13 12.81 22.41 19.31
N SER A 14 12.22 21.74 20.30
CA SER A 14 11.57 20.42 20.20
C SER A 14 10.12 20.44 19.69
N SER A 15 9.63 21.55 19.12
CA SER A 15 8.25 21.67 18.62
C SER A 15 8.14 21.78 17.09
N GLN A 16 9.25 21.93 16.36
CA GLN A 16 9.24 22.01 14.88
C GLN A 16 9.37 20.65 14.18
N GLY A 17 10.00 19.65 14.80
CA GLY A 17 10.23 18.34 14.17
C GLY A 17 8.96 17.52 13.87
N TYR A 18 7.94 17.61 14.71
CA TYR A 18 6.66 16.90 14.47
C TYR A 18 5.84 17.50 13.32
N LEU A 19 5.98 18.80 13.07
CA LEU A 19 5.31 19.46 11.94
C LEU A 19 6.06 19.21 10.63
N GLU A 20 7.40 19.14 10.68
CA GLU A 20 8.25 18.80 9.53
C GLU A 20 8.03 17.37 9.05
N ASP A 21 7.83 16.39 9.93
CA ASP A 21 7.52 15.01 9.52
C ASP A 21 6.15 14.89 8.83
N SER A 22 5.13 15.63 9.28
CA SER A 22 3.84 15.67 8.59
C SER A 22 3.93 16.40 7.23
N ALA A 23 4.80 17.40 7.15
CA ALA A 23 5.05 18.14 5.93
C ALA A 23 5.85 17.31 4.94
N ALA A 24 6.85 16.54 5.38
CA ALA A 24 7.63 15.60 4.59
C ALA A 24 6.76 14.43 4.10
N TRP A 25 5.89 13.88 4.94
CA TRP A 25 4.92 12.85 4.52
C TRP A 25 3.90 13.41 3.51
N ARG A 26 3.41 14.64 3.71
CA ARG A 26 2.55 15.31 2.72
C ARG A 26 3.32 15.67 1.44
N GLN A 27 4.59 16.05 1.53
CA GLN A 27 5.46 16.33 0.37
C GLN A 27 5.77 15.04 -0.40
N PHE A 28 5.99 13.92 0.30
CA PHE A 28 6.19 12.60 -0.27
C PHE A 28 4.91 12.08 -0.92
N HIS A 29 3.76 12.23 -0.26
CA HIS A 29 2.44 11.94 -0.82
C HIS A 29 2.13 12.82 -2.05
N ASP A 30 2.44 14.12 -2.02
CA ASP A 30 2.28 15.03 -3.15
C ASP A 30 3.32 14.81 -4.26
N GLN A 31 4.52 14.31 -3.94
CA GLN A 31 5.51 13.90 -4.94
C GLN A 31 5.12 12.60 -5.62
N LEU A 32 4.60 11.60 -4.87
CA LEU A 32 4.10 10.34 -5.42
C LEU A 32 2.79 10.49 -6.21
N PHE A 33 1.82 11.26 -5.70
CA PHE A 33 0.48 11.34 -6.29
C PHE A 33 0.17 12.67 -7.00
N GLY A 34 0.88 13.76 -6.69
CA GLY A 34 0.54 15.12 -7.14
C GLY A 34 1.39 15.69 -8.28
N ARG A 35 2.71 15.45 -8.31
CA ARG A 35 3.62 16.16 -9.24
C ARG A 35 3.89 15.47 -10.57
N ALA A 36 4.00 14.13 -10.60
CA ALA A 36 4.35 13.43 -11.84
C ALA A 36 3.29 13.58 -12.95
N SER A 37 2.00 13.62 -12.59
CA SER A 37 0.90 13.70 -13.57
C SER A 37 0.54 15.13 -13.99
N THR A 38 0.85 16.14 -13.17
CA THR A 38 0.43 17.54 -13.39
C THR A 38 1.52 18.34 -14.09
N GLN A 39 2.78 18.21 -13.67
CA GLN A 39 3.88 19.05 -14.16
C GLN A 39 4.36 18.60 -15.55
N TYR A 40 4.30 17.29 -15.86
CA TYR A 40 4.58 16.76 -17.20
C TYR A 40 3.46 17.06 -18.23
N ARG A 41 2.23 17.31 -17.75
CA ARG A 41 1.04 17.54 -18.59
C ARG A 41 0.84 19.03 -18.92
N LEU A 42 1.37 19.94 -18.09
CA LEU A 42 1.31 21.40 -18.30
C LEU A 42 2.33 21.91 -19.34
N THR A 43 3.47 21.23 -19.51
CA THR A 43 4.51 21.63 -20.49
C THR A 43 4.15 21.31 -21.94
N ARG A 44 3.08 20.56 -22.22
CA ARG A 44 2.77 20.07 -23.58
C ARG A 44 1.39 20.44 -24.11
N THR A 45 0.52 21.08 -23.32
CA THR A 45 -0.84 21.42 -23.74
C THR A 45 -0.99 22.92 -24.04
N GLY A 46 -1.18 23.26 -25.32
CA GLY A 46 -1.63 24.58 -25.73
C GLY A 46 -2.98 24.95 -25.11
N ARG A 47 -3.33 26.23 -25.17
CA ARG A 47 -4.46 26.93 -24.50
C ARG A 47 -5.77 26.11 -24.39
N ALA A 48 -6.12 25.28 -25.36
CA ALA A 48 -7.33 24.43 -25.37
C ALA A 48 -7.28 23.20 -24.42
N GLY A 49 -6.10 22.68 -24.07
CA GLY A 49 -5.97 21.57 -23.11
C GLY A 49 -6.13 22.00 -21.65
N THR A 50 -5.99 23.31 -21.37
CA THR A 50 -6.06 23.84 -20.00
C THR A 50 -7.47 23.76 -19.40
N ASP A 51 -8.53 23.87 -20.20
CA ASP A 51 -9.91 23.86 -19.70
C ASP A 51 -10.45 22.45 -19.45
N SER A 52 -9.96 21.44 -20.18
CA SER A 52 -10.24 20.03 -19.86
C SER A 52 -9.56 19.62 -18.55
N VAL A 53 -8.28 19.99 -18.39
CA VAL A 53 -7.52 19.74 -17.15
C VAL A 53 -8.14 20.46 -15.95
N LYS A 54 -8.57 21.73 -16.11
CA LYS A 54 -9.28 22.48 -15.07
C LYS A 54 -10.61 21.83 -14.69
N ARG A 55 -11.38 21.33 -15.66
CA ARG A 55 -12.64 20.61 -15.40
C ARG A 55 -12.40 19.33 -14.59
N ASP A 56 -11.39 18.54 -14.94
CA ASP A 56 -11.03 17.32 -14.20
C ASP A 56 -10.54 17.63 -12.77
N LEU A 57 -9.71 18.67 -12.61
CA LEU A 57 -9.27 19.17 -11.30
C LEU A 57 -10.45 19.65 -10.46
N GLN A 58 -11.39 20.37 -11.07
CA GLN A 58 -12.59 20.84 -10.39
C GLN A 58 -13.49 19.66 -9.98
N LYS A 59 -13.63 18.64 -10.84
CA LYS A 59 -14.41 17.44 -10.54
C LYS A 59 -13.80 16.64 -9.38
N ARG A 60 -12.47 16.52 -9.33
CA ARG A 60 -11.74 15.90 -8.20
C ARG A 60 -11.89 16.72 -6.92
N LYS A 61 -11.78 18.05 -7.01
CA LYS A 61 -12.03 18.95 -5.87
C LYS A 61 -13.45 18.75 -5.32
N ASN A 62 -14.45 18.74 -6.20
CA ASN A 62 -15.84 18.52 -5.82
C ASN A 62 -16.08 17.12 -5.22
N MET A 63 -15.42 16.07 -5.72
CA MET A 63 -15.47 14.73 -5.10
C MET A 63 -14.86 14.72 -3.70
N VAL A 64 -13.67 15.30 -3.53
CA VAL A 64 -13.01 15.40 -2.22
C VAL A 64 -13.89 16.18 -1.26
N GLU A 65 -14.47 17.29 -1.72
CA GLU A 65 -15.35 18.16 -0.94
C GLU A 65 -16.68 17.48 -0.58
N ALA A 66 -17.23 16.65 -1.46
CA ALA A 66 -18.40 15.80 -1.17
C ALA A 66 -18.08 14.66 -0.19
N SER A 67 -16.85 14.16 -0.13
CA SER A 67 -16.42 13.14 0.83
C SER A 67 -16.07 13.70 2.22
N ARG A 68 -15.74 15.00 2.35
CA ARG A 68 -15.45 15.67 3.63
C ARG A 68 -16.55 15.56 4.69
N PRO A 69 -17.86 15.74 4.41
CA PRO A 69 -18.89 15.61 5.44
C PRO A 69 -19.00 14.18 5.98
N VAL A 70 -18.77 13.16 5.15
CA VAL A 70 -18.81 11.75 5.57
C VAL A 70 -17.61 11.42 6.46
N SER A 71 -16.39 11.82 6.08
CA SER A 71 -15.20 11.60 6.92
C SER A 71 -15.28 12.38 8.23
N SER A 72 -15.83 13.60 8.21
CA SER A 72 -16.03 14.41 9.42
C SER A 72 -17.02 13.76 10.39
N ARG A 73 -18.13 13.19 9.88
CA ARG A 73 -19.09 12.45 10.73
C ARG A 73 -18.46 11.22 11.37
N ILE A 74 -17.66 10.45 10.60
CA ILE A 74 -16.96 9.27 11.13
C ILE A 74 -15.98 9.67 12.24
N ASN A 75 -15.24 10.77 12.06
CA ASN A 75 -14.28 11.24 13.07
C ASN A 75 -14.99 11.71 14.35
N ILE A 76 -16.15 12.37 14.23
CA ILE A 76 -16.96 12.76 15.40
C ILE A 76 -17.48 11.50 16.11
N LEU A 77 -17.99 10.51 15.37
CA LEU A 77 -18.45 9.24 15.95
C LEU A 77 -17.33 8.50 16.68
N LYS A 78 -16.14 8.44 16.08
CA LYS A 78 -14.93 7.88 16.69
C LYS A 78 -14.55 8.61 17.98
N PHE A 79 -14.60 9.95 17.97
CA PHE A 79 -14.31 10.75 19.16
C PHE A 79 -15.34 10.52 20.29
N VAL A 80 -16.63 10.52 19.95
CA VAL A 80 -17.71 10.21 20.91
C VAL A 80 -17.55 8.81 21.47
N TYR A 81 -17.23 7.82 20.63
CA TYR A 81 -16.94 6.44 21.05
C TYR A 81 -15.75 6.37 22.01
N GLY A 82 -14.68 7.10 21.70
CA GLY A 82 -13.49 7.20 22.55
C GLY A 82 -13.84 7.67 23.97
N ILE A 83 -14.76 8.64 24.12
CA ILE A 83 -15.18 9.12 25.44
C ILE A 83 -16.21 8.18 26.10
N LEU A 84 -17.14 7.65 25.32
CA LEU A 84 -18.27 6.86 25.82
C LEU A 84 -17.84 5.49 26.35
N VAL A 85 -16.90 4.81 25.69
CA VAL A 85 -16.49 3.44 26.06
C VAL A 85 -15.87 3.33 27.45
N PRO A 86 -14.91 4.19 27.86
CA PRO A 86 -14.41 4.23 29.23
C PRO A 86 -15.56 4.36 30.25
N ILE A 87 -16.51 5.27 29.99
CA ILE A 87 -17.65 5.54 30.88
C ILE A 87 -18.56 4.31 30.97
N LEU A 88 -18.85 3.67 29.84
CA LEU A 88 -19.70 2.48 29.77
C LEU A 88 -19.06 1.29 30.49
N LEU A 89 -17.72 1.20 30.51
CA LEU A 89 -16.97 0.13 31.17
C LEU A 89 -16.67 0.41 32.65
N LEU A 90 -16.94 1.61 33.18
CA LEU A 90 -16.76 1.94 34.60
C LEU A 90 -17.44 0.96 35.59
N PRO A 91 -18.64 0.41 35.32
CA PRO A 91 -19.26 -0.58 36.20
C PRO A 91 -18.37 -1.81 36.44
N VAL A 92 -17.48 -2.17 35.51
CA VAL A 92 -16.53 -3.29 35.67
C VAL A 92 -15.58 -3.04 36.84
N ILE A 93 -15.14 -1.79 37.03
CA ILE A 93 -14.29 -1.39 38.16
C ILE A 93 -15.09 -1.29 39.45
N LEU A 94 -16.32 -0.73 39.38
CA LEU A 94 -17.11 -0.43 40.57
C LEU A 94 -17.79 -1.66 41.19
N LEU A 95 -18.10 -2.69 40.39
CA LEU A 95 -18.80 -3.90 40.86
C LEU A 95 -17.85 -5.00 41.35
N GLY A 96 -16.57 -4.97 40.95
CA GLY A 96 -15.55 -5.85 41.48
C GLY A 96 -14.40 -5.02 42.02
N ASP A 97 -14.18 -4.99 43.34
CA ASP A 97 -13.06 -4.23 43.93
C ASP A 97 -11.71 -4.99 43.87
N SER A 98 -11.63 -5.99 43.01
CA SER A 98 -10.48 -6.89 42.90
C SER A 98 -9.43 -6.34 41.90
N SER A 99 -8.20 -6.85 41.94
CA SER A 99 -7.16 -6.47 40.96
C SER A 99 -7.50 -6.97 39.55
N GLU A 100 -8.22 -8.10 39.46
CA GLU A 100 -8.63 -8.73 38.22
C GLU A 100 -9.66 -7.91 37.44
N SER A 101 -10.62 -7.26 38.14
CA SER A 101 -11.61 -6.39 37.49
C SER A 101 -10.97 -5.15 36.87
N ARG A 102 -9.98 -4.55 37.57
CA ARG A 102 -9.20 -3.40 37.11
C ARG A 102 -8.36 -3.75 35.89
N CYS A 103 -7.75 -4.94 35.88
CA CYS A 103 -7.07 -5.48 34.71
C CYS A 103 -8.05 -5.71 33.54
N GLY A 104 -9.19 -6.37 33.82
CA GLY A 104 -10.24 -6.64 32.83
C GLY A 104 -10.80 -5.38 32.18
N TYR A 105 -10.98 -4.30 32.94
CA TYR A 105 -11.38 -2.99 32.41
C TYR A 105 -10.42 -2.48 31.33
N VAL A 106 -9.11 -2.51 31.60
CA VAL A 106 -8.10 -2.03 30.64
C VAL A 106 -8.08 -2.92 29.39
N ILE A 107 -8.17 -4.24 29.56
CA ILE A 107 -8.20 -5.18 28.43
C ILE A 107 -9.43 -4.94 27.54
N LEU A 108 -10.62 -4.81 28.14
CA LEU A 108 -11.87 -4.53 27.40
C LEU A 108 -11.82 -3.18 26.70
N LEU A 109 -11.31 -2.15 27.38
CA LEU A 109 -11.13 -0.82 26.82
C LEU A 109 -10.21 -0.86 25.58
N MET A 110 -9.06 -1.54 25.69
CA MET A 110 -8.13 -1.71 24.58
C MET A 110 -8.75 -2.50 23.43
N ALA A 111 -9.48 -3.58 23.70
CA ALA A 111 -10.15 -4.37 22.68
C ALA A 111 -11.15 -3.53 21.87
N CYS A 112 -11.98 -2.73 22.55
CA CYS A 112 -12.89 -1.78 21.91
C CYS A 112 -12.13 -0.72 21.07
N TYR A 113 -11.03 -0.20 21.60
CA TYR A 113 -10.23 0.82 20.92
C TYR A 113 -9.48 0.27 19.70
N TRP A 114 -9.01 -0.97 19.71
CA TRP A 114 -8.37 -1.59 18.54
C TRP A 114 -9.37 -1.90 17.42
N VAL A 115 -10.63 -2.17 17.73
CA VAL A 115 -11.66 -2.43 16.70
C VAL A 115 -12.14 -1.15 16.02
N VAL A 116 -12.38 -0.09 16.80
CA VAL A 116 -12.96 1.18 16.28
C VAL A 116 -11.89 2.20 15.90
N GLU A 117 -10.68 2.07 16.44
CA GLU A 117 -9.56 2.99 16.26
C GLU A 117 -9.96 4.46 16.47
N PRO A 118 -10.43 4.85 17.68
CA PRO A 118 -10.73 6.25 18.00
C PRO A 118 -9.46 7.10 18.13
N ILE A 119 -8.36 6.47 18.53
CA ILE A 119 -7.00 7.01 18.54
C ILE A 119 -6.07 6.02 17.80
N PRO A 120 -4.86 6.43 17.38
CA PRO A 120 -3.93 5.53 16.69
C PRO A 120 -3.63 4.26 17.50
N VAL A 121 -3.54 3.11 16.82
CA VAL A 121 -3.29 1.79 17.43
C VAL A 121 -2.07 1.82 18.37
N ALA A 122 -1.01 2.53 17.99
CA ALA A 122 0.18 2.70 18.82
C ALA A 122 -0.11 3.43 20.15
N ALA A 123 -0.96 4.46 20.14
CA ALA A 123 -1.36 5.18 21.35
C ALA A 123 -2.23 4.30 22.27
N THR A 124 -3.17 3.53 21.68
CA THR A 124 -3.94 2.52 22.43
C THR A 124 -3.02 1.49 23.08
N SER A 125 -2.01 1.01 22.36
CA SER A 125 -1.04 0.04 22.88
C SER A 125 -0.17 0.59 24.02
N LEU A 126 -0.08 1.91 24.23
CA LEU A 126 0.64 2.53 25.35
C LEU A 126 -0.26 2.77 26.58
N MET A 127 -1.58 2.59 26.46
CA MET A 127 -2.51 2.78 27.57
C MET A 127 -2.15 1.95 28.83
N PRO A 128 -1.73 0.68 28.74
CA PRO A 128 -1.33 -0.11 29.90
C PRO A 128 -0.26 0.55 30.78
N VAL A 129 0.72 1.23 30.18
CA VAL A 129 1.82 1.90 30.89
C VAL A 129 1.29 2.95 31.87
N VAL A 130 0.18 3.60 31.53
CA VAL A 130 -0.43 4.66 32.34
C VAL A 130 -1.56 4.10 33.20
N LEU A 131 -2.46 3.30 32.62
CA LEU A 131 -3.67 2.83 33.29
C LEU A 131 -3.38 1.75 34.34
N PHE A 132 -2.43 0.84 34.11
CA PHE A 132 -2.15 -0.20 35.09
C PHE A 132 -1.58 0.33 36.41
N PRO A 133 -0.58 1.24 36.42
CA PRO A 133 -0.12 1.86 37.66
C PRO A 133 -1.18 2.74 38.32
N LEU A 134 -1.98 3.47 37.52
CA LEU A 134 -3.03 4.35 38.03
C LEU A 134 -4.17 3.58 38.70
N LEU A 135 -4.50 2.39 38.20
CA LEU A 135 -5.49 1.49 38.78
C LEU A 135 -4.90 0.54 39.84
N GLY A 136 -3.60 0.65 40.15
CA GLY A 136 -2.93 -0.19 41.16
C GLY A 136 -2.86 -1.67 40.77
N VAL A 137 -2.79 -2.00 39.48
CA VAL A 137 -2.72 -3.39 38.98
C VAL A 137 -1.28 -3.91 39.01
N ILE A 138 -0.35 -3.17 38.41
CA ILE A 138 1.09 -3.46 38.40
C ILE A 138 1.88 -2.16 38.52
N THR A 139 3.17 -2.24 38.87
CA THR A 139 4.03 -1.06 38.98
C THR A 139 4.41 -0.49 37.62
N THR A 140 4.76 0.81 37.57
CA THR A 140 5.24 1.48 36.34
C THR A 140 6.47 0.81 35.75
N SER A 141 7.37 0.29 36.60
CA SER A 141 8.61 -0.38 36.16
C SER A 141 8.29 -1.70 35.47
N GLU A 142 7.41 -2.51 36.06
CA GLU A 142 6.96 -3.78 35.47
C GLU A 142 6.24 -3.52 34.15
N ALA A 143 5.27 -2.59 34.13
CA ALA A 143 4.52 -2.22 32.93
C ALA A 143 5.44 -1.76 31.78
N SER A 144 6.47 -0.97 32.09
CA SER A 144 7.40 -0.42 31.08
C SER A 144 8.40 -1.47 30.57
N SER A 145 8.82 -2.41 31.42
CA SER A 145 9.77 -3.47 31.04
C SER A 145 9.26 -4.35 29.90
N GLU A 146 7.94 -4.56 29.83
CA GLU A 146 7.28 -5.33 28.77
C GLU A 146 7.38 -4.70 27.38
N TYR A 147 7.60 -3.39 27.29
CA TYR A 147 7.80 -2.69 26.01
C TYR A 147 9.23 -2.79 25.50
N MET A 148 10.20 -3.05 26.39
CA MET A 148 11.63 -3.09 26.09
C MET A 148 12.18 -4.52 26.01
N ASN A 149 11.40 -5.44 25.44
CA ASN A 149 11.84 -6.82 25.24
C ASN A 149 12.75 -6.97 24.00
N GLY A 150 13.55 -8.04 23.96
CA GLY A 150 14.46 -8.32 22.85
C GLY A 150 13.75 -8.48 21.49
N THR A 151 12.51 -8.96 21.49
CA THR A 151 11.70 -9.13 20.29
C THR A 151 11.27 -7.79 19.67
N ASN A 152 10.89 -6.81 20.48
CA ASN A 152 10.61 -5.44 20.02
C ASN A 152 11.89 -4.74 19.55
N MET A 153 13.04 -4.98 20.21
CA MET A 153 14.33 -4.45 19.75
C MET A 153 14.75 -5.03 18.39
N MET A 154 14.47 -6.30 18.15
CA MET A 154 14.68 -6.93 16.84
C MET A 154 13.81 -6.27 15.75
N PHE A 155 12.57 -5.90 16.07
CA PHE A 155 11.71 -5.15 15.16
C PHE A 155 12.28 -3.77 14.82
N VAL A 156 12.75 -3.02 15.83
CA VAL A 156 13.41 -1.73 15.62
C VAL A 156 14.64 -1.88 14.71
N GLY A 157 15.45 -2.92 14.92
CA GLY A 157 16.57 -3.26 14.03
C GLY A 157 16.14 -3.54 12.58
N GLY A 158 15.02 -4.25 12.40
CA GLY A 158 14.40 -4.49 11.09
C GLY A 158 13.94 -3.20 10.41
N LEU A 159 13.35 -2.25 11.15
CA LEU A 159 12.96 -0.95 10.62
C LEU A 159 14.18 -0.14 10.14
N PHE A 160 15.28 -0.13 10.91
CA PHE A 160 16.52 0.52 10.47
C PHE A 160 17.08 -0.11 9.18
N MET A 161 17.06 -1.45 9.08
CA MET A 161 17.46 -2.15 7.87
C MET A 161 16.58 -1.79 6.68
N ALA A 162 15.25 -1.73 6.87
CA ALA A 162 14.30 -1.35 5.83
C ALA A 162 14.57 0.07 5.30
N VAL A 163 14.76 1.04 6.21
CA VAL A 163 15.09 2.43 5.83
C VAL A 163 16.42 2.48 5.06
N ALA A 164 17.45 1.75 5.51
CA ALA A 164 18.74 1.70 4.81
C ALA A 164 18.61 1.13 3.38
N ILE A 165 17.81 0.07 3.18
CA ILE A 165 17.51 -0.52 1.86
C ILE A 165 16.76 0.47 0.97
N GLU A 166 15.87 1.28 1.54
CA GLU A 166 15.13 2.32 0.85
C GLU A 166 16.05 3.45 0.37
N GLU A 167 16.87 4.01 1.27
CA GLU A 167 17.82 5.09 0.97
C GLU A 167 18.86 4.68 -0.09
N CYS A 168 19.32 3.42 -0.05
CA CYS A 168 20.24 2.89 -1.05
C CYS A 168 19.57 2.61 -2.41
N ASN A 169 18.25 2.79 -2.52
CA ASN A 169 17.44 2.44 -3.69
C ASN A 169 17.65 0.99 -4.16
N LEU A 170 18.06 0.10 -3.24
CA LEU A 170 18.42 -1.29 -3.55
C LEU A 170 17.21 -2.04 -4.11
N HIS A 171 16.03 -1.77 -3.55
CA HIS A 171 14.76 -2.32 -3.98
C HIS A 171 14.45 -2.04 -5.47
N LYS A 172 14.75 -0.83 -5.97
CA LYS A 172 14.59 -0.48 -7.39
C LYS A 172 15.53 -1.27 -8.29
N ARG A 173 16.79 -1.42 -7.86
CA ARG A 173 17.81 -2.20 -8.60
C ARG A 173 17.41 -3.66 -8.73
N ILE A 174 16.92 -4.27 -7.64
CA ILE A 174 16.43 -5.64 -7.63
C ILE A 174 15.21 -5.78 -8.56
N ALA A 175 14.23 -4.88 -8.45
CA ALA A 175 13.04 -4.89 -9.30
C ALA A 175 13.37 -4.84 -10.79
N LEU A 176 14.28 -3.94 -11.18
CA LEU A 176 14.71 -3.80 -12.58
C LEU A 176 15.45 -5.05 -13.07
N ASN A 177 16.34 -5.62 -12.26
CA ASN A 177 17.06 -6.84 -12.63
C ASN A 177 16.11 -8.03 -12.82
N VAL A 178 15.10 -8.18 -11.96
CA VAL A 178 14.08 -9.23 -12.09
C VAL A 178 13.24 -9.03 -13.35
N LEU A 179 12.79 -7.80 -13.64
CA LEU A 179 12.04 -7.52 -14.86
C LEU A 179 12.84 -7.79 -16.14
N ARG A 180 14.17 -7.62 -16.10
CA ARG A 180 15.04 -8.00 -17.23
C ARG A 180 15.11 -9.50 -17.45
N LEU A 181 15.11 -10.29 -16.38
CA LEU A 181 15.19 -11.75 -16.45
C LEU A 181 13.90 -12.40 -16.96
N VAL A 182 12.77 -11.87 -16.50
CA VAL A 182 11.44 -12.48 -16.64
C VAL A 182 10.81 -12.24 -18.03
N GLY A 183 11.24 -11.19 -18.74
CA GLY A 183 10.84 -10.93 -20.12
C GLY A 183 9.45 -10.28 -20.28
N PRO A 184 9.02 -10.01 -21.54
CA PRO A 184 7.92 -9.09 -21.82
C PRO A 184 6.52 -9.70 -21.80
N THR A 185 6.35 -10.97 -21.45
CA THR A 185 5.03 -11.63 -21.51
C THR A 185 4.23 -11.37 -20.23
N PRO A 186 2.91 -11.11 -20.31
CA PRO A 186 2.14 -10.61 -19.16
C PRO A 186 2.11 -11.59 -17.98
N SER A 187 2.02 -12.91 -18.22
CA SER A 187 2.06 -13.91 -17.15
C SER A 187 3.39 -13.89 -16.39
N TRP A 188 4.49 -13.77 -17.13
CA TRP A 188 5.82 -13.71 -16.54
C TRP A 188 6.05 -12.37 -15.87
N MET A 189 5.64 -11.25 -16.47
CA MET A 189 5.74 -9.95 -15.80
C MET A 189 5.07 -9.93 -14.43
N ILE A 190 3.84 -10.48 -14.34
CA ILE A 190 3.15 -10.64 -13.05
C ILE A 190 4.00 -11.46 -12.09
N PHE A 191 4.59 -12.58 -12.53
CA PHE A 191 5.53 -13.36 -11.72
C PHE A 191 6.73 -12.53 -11.24
N GLY A 192 7.38 -11.77 -12.12
CA GLY A 192 8.53 -10.93 -11.77
C GLY A 192 8.18 -9.86 -10.75
N PHE A 193 7.03 -9.20 -10.90
CA PHE A 193 6.53 -8.23 -9.92
C PHE A 193 6.19 -8.90 -8.59
N MET A 194 5.53 -10.05 -8.60
CA MET A 194 5.23 -10.81 -7.38
C MET A 194 6.51 -11.22 -6.68
N PHE A 195 7.43 -11.91 -7.37
CA PHE A 195 8.68 -12.36 -6.77
C PHE A 195 9.47 -11.20 -6.14
N THR A 196 9.59 -10.08 -6.84
CA THR A 196 10.25 -8.88 -6.32
C THR A 196 9.52 -8.33 -5.09
N CYS A 197 8.20 -8.18 -5.17
CA CYS A 197 7.38 -7.66 -4.07
C CYS A 197 7.44 -8.58 -2.84
N MET A 198 7.35 -9.89 -3.03
CA MET A 198 7.52 -10.89 -1.97
C MET A 198 8.87 -10.75 -1.30
N PHE A 199 9.96 -10.72 -2.08
CA PHE A 199 11.30 -10.62 -1.53
C PHE A 199 11.51 -9.33 -0.74
N LEU A 200 11.04 -8.19 -1.25
CA LEU A 200 11.15 -6.92 -0.54
C LEU A 200 10.31 -6.90 0.74
N SER A 201 9.12 -7.50 0.72
CA SER A 201 8.23 -7.53 1.88
C SER A 201 8.71 -8.46 3.01
N MET A 202 9.75 -9.28 2.79
CA MET A 202 10.44 -9.96 3.87
C MET A 202 11.21 -8.99 4.78
N TRP A 203 11.66 -7.86 4.24
CA TRP A 203 12.57 -6.94 4.94
C TRP A 203 11.90 -5.61 5.22
N ILE A 204 10.97 -5.21 4.36
CA ILE A 204 10.23 -3.95 4.38
C ILE A 204 8.77 -4.25 4.76
N SER A 205 8.09 -3.31 5.40
CA SER A 205 6.66 -3.47 5.71
C SER A 205 5.82 -3.72 4.45
N ASN A 206 4.77 -4.54 4.57
CA ASN A 206 3.86 -4.87 3.47
C ASN A 206 3.27 -3.62 2.80
N THR A 207 2.90 -2.63 3.61
CA THR A 207 2.33 -1.36 3.16
C THR A 207 3.35 -0.54 2.35
N ALA A 208 4.57 -0.40 2.86
CA ALA A 208 5.63 0.33 2.16
C ALA A 208 6.01 -0.37 0.84
N THR A 209 6.16 -1.70 0.87
CA THR A 209 6.48 -2.49 -0.33
C THR A 209 5.43 -2.33 -1.43
N THR A 210 4.14 -2.37 -1.05
CA THR A 210 3.04 -2.17 -2.01
C THR A 210 3.05 -0.74 -2.55
N ALA A 211 3.22 0.26 -1.69
CA ALA A 211 3.27 1.67 -2.09
C ALA A 211 4.41 1.96 -3.08
N LEU A 212 5.56 1.31 -2.91
CA LEU A 212 6.71 1.42 -3.84
C LEU A 212 6.45 0.75 -5.19
N MET A 213 5.71 -0.36 -5.21
CA MET A 213 5.41 -1.10 -6.45
C MET A 213 4.34 -0.44 -7.31
N VAL A 214 3.36 0.24 -6.70
CA VAL A 214 2.27 0.92 -7.44
C VAL A 214 2.79 1.85 -8.54
N PRO A 215 3.66 2.85 -8.28
CA PRO A 215 4.14 3.75 -9.33
C PRO A 215 4.95 3.04 -10.42
N ILE A 216 5.67 1.97 -10.08
CA ILE A 216 6.41 1.15 -11.05
C ILE A 216 5.44 0.44 -11.99
N ILE A 217 4.38 -0.17 -11.42
CA ILE A 217 3.31 -0.82 -12.19
C ILE A 217 2.60 0.20 -13.07
N GLU A 218 2.30 1.39 -12.55
CA GLU A 218 1.65 2.44 -13.34
C GLU A 218 2.51 2.90 -14.51
N ALA A 219 3.81 3.12 -14.31
CA ALA A 219 4.74 3.47 -15.38
C ALA A 219 4.81 2.39 -16.46
N VAL A 220 4.82 1.11 -16.07
CA VAL A 220 4.82 -0.02 -17.00
C VAL A 220 3.50 -0.13 -17.77
N MET A 221 2.36 0.08 -17.10
CA MET A 221 1.03 0.06 -17.73
C MET A 221 0.79 1.24 -18.67
N GLU A 222 1.31 2.43 -18.34
CA GLU A 222 1.20 3.63 -19.20
C GLU A 222 1.93 3.41 -20.51
N GLU A 223 3.10 2.78 -20.48
CA GLU A 223 3.89 2.56 -21.68
C GLU A 223 3.37 1.38 -22.53
N MET A 224 2.69 0.40 -21.93
CA MET A 224 1.90 -0.60 -22.69
C MET A 224 0.66 0.02 -23.33
N GLY A 225 0.10 1.05 -22.70
CA GLY A 225 -1.10 1.76 -23.11
C GLY A 225 -0.84 2.78 -24.17
N ASP A 226 -0.22 2.34 -25.26
CA ASP A 226 -0.11 2.97 -26.57
C ASP A 226 -0.11 4.52 -26.59
N LYS A 227 0.97 5.09 -27.13
CA LYS A 227 1.14 6.52 -27.42
C LYS A 227 0.03 7.09 -28.32
N SER A 228 -0.84 6.24 -28.90
CA SER A 228 -2.05 6.63 -29.62
C SER A 228 -3.13 7.33 -28.77
N THR A 229 -3.14 7.18 -27.44
CA THR A 229 -4.10 7.88 -26.57
C THR A 229 -3.75 9.35 -26.28
N HIS A 230 -2.63 9.85 -26.82
CA HIS A 230 -2.23 11.24 -26.61
C HIS A 230 -3.00 12.26 -27.45
N ASN A 231 -3.74 11.84 -28.49
CA ASN A 231 -4.47 12.74 -29.39
C ASN A 231 -6.00 12.82 -29.15
N GLU A 232 -6.60 11.93 -28.35
CA GLU A 232 -8.07 11.79 -28.34
C GLU A 232 -8.69 11.69 -26.94
N LYS A 233 -8.24 12.55 -26.01
CA LYS A 233 -8.98 12.77 -24.75
C LYS A 233 -10.32 13.50 -24.95
N ASN A 234 -10.67 13.91 -26.17
CA ASN A 234 -11.90 14.65 -26.45
C ASN A 234 -13.12 13.75 -26.73
N GLU A 235 -12.97 12.47 -27.09
CA GLU A 235 -14.12 11.65 -27.49
C GLU A 235 -14.56 10.62 -26.43
N VAL A 236 -13.64 10.13 -25.59
CA VAL A 236 -13.96 9.09 -24.59
C VAL A 236 -14.84 9.60 -23.43
N GLN A 237 -14.96 10.92 -23.26
CA GLN A 237 -15.79 11.53 -22.20
C GLN A 237 -17.30 11.33 -22.42
N LYS A 238 -17.74 10.88 -23.61
CA LYS A 238 -19.15 10.55 -23.88
C LYS A 238 -19.56 9.14 -23.43
N ILE A 239 -18.61 8.25 -23.12
CA ILE A 239 -18.88 6.83 -22.82
C ILE A 239 -18.94 6.56 -21.30
N SER A 240 -18.49 7.48 -20.45
CA SER A 240 -18.38 7.24 -19.00
C SER A 240 -19.69 7.32 -18.20
N VAL A 241 -20.86 7.16 -18.83
CA VAL A 241 -22.16 7.10 -18.14
C VAL A 241 -22.94 5.87 -18.60
N ILE A 242 -22.32 4.70 -18.57
CA ILE A 242 -23.09 3.45 -18.51
C ILE A 242 -22.49 2.62 -17.37
N SER A 243 -23.23 2.62 -16.28
CA SER A 243 -23.12 1.68 -15.18
C SER A 243 -22.89 0.27 -15.71
N VAL A 244 -21.99 -0.45 -15.04
CA VAL A 244 -21.74 -1.87 -15.23
C VAL A 244 -23.05 -2.65 -15.03
N ASP A 245 -23.75 -2.91 -16.13
CA ASP A 245 -24.48 -4.15 -16.36
C ASP A 245 -24.85 -4.23 -17.85
N VAL A 246 -24.16 -5.09 -18.61
CA VAL A 246 -24.57 -5.44 -19.98
C VAL A 246 -24.47 -6.94 -20.13
N LYS A 247 -25.62 -7.62 -19.95
CA LYS A 247 -25.87 -8.96 -20.49
C LYS A 247 -25.69 -8.92 -22.02
N PRO A 248 -25.22 -10.00 -22.66
CA PRO A 248 -25.09 -10.04 -24.11
C PRO A 248 -26.48 -9.84 -24.74
N ILE A 249 -26.61 -8.85 -25.61
CA ILE A 249 -27.83 -8.61 -26.37
C ILE A 249 -27.95 -9.75 -27.38
N ALA A 250 -29.01 -10.55 -27.22
CA ALA A 250 -29.43 -11.57 -28.15
C ALA A 250 -29.94 -10.92 -29.46
N GLU A 251 -29.75 -11.66 -30.56
CA GLU A 251 -30.33 -11.39 -31.88
C GLU A 251 -31.85 -11.14 -31.79
N ASN A 252 -32.32 -10.04 -32.40
CA ASN A 252 -33.51 -10.01 -33.27
C ASN A 252 -33.86 -8.58 -33.73
N GLY A 253 -33.74 -8.34 -35.04
CA GLY A 253 -34.76 -7.71 -35.90
C GLY A 253 -35.03 -6.18 -35.90
N VAL A 254 -34.67 -5.55 -37.03
CA VAL A 254 -35.43 -4.52 -37.82
C VAL A 254 -35.52 -3.09 -37.19
N SER A 255 -35.30 -1.93 -37.84
CA SER A 255 -35.09 -1.45 -39.23
C SER A 255 -34.46 -0.03 -39.24
N SER A 256 -33.66 0.25 -40.27
CA SER A 256 -33.43 1.49 -41.05
C SER A 256 -33.62 2.88 -40.39
N ASP A 257 -32.55 3.69 -40.25
CA ASP A 257 -32.07 4.60 -41.30
C ASP A 257 -30.85 5.44 -40.85
N SER A 258 -30.06 5.89 -41.83
CA SER A 258 -28.93 6.86 -41.80
C SER A 258 -27.50 6.37 -41.53
N ASN A 259 -26.83 6.00 -42.63
CA ASN A 259 -25.46 6.39 -43.03
C ASN A 259 -24.48 6.86 -41.94
N VAL A 260 -24.04 5.95 -41.08
CA VAL A 260 -22.76 6.08 -40.35
C VAL A 260 -21.83 5.01 -40.93
N LYS A 261 -20.68 5.43 -41.45
CA LYS A 261 -19.68 4.55 -42.05
C LYS A 261 -19.31 3.41 -41.09
N ASP A 262 -19.49 2.17 -41.54
CA ASP A 262 -19.14 0.95 -40.79
C ASP A 262 -17.66 0.93 -40.33
N SER A 263 -16.77 1.68 -41.01
CA SER A 263 -15.35 1.79 -40.66
C SER A 263 -15.08 2.45 -39.29
N ASP A 264 -15.94 3.37 -38.85
CA ASP A 264 -15.70 4.17 -37.63
C ASP A 264 -16.23 3.45 -36.38
N ALA A 265 -17.25 2.61 -36.55
CA ALA A 265 -17.84 1.77 -35.50
C ALA A 265 -16.96 0.56 -35.17
N GLU A 266 -16.36 -0.08 -36.18
CA GLU A 266 -15.43 -1.20 -36.00
C GLU A 266 -14.16 -0.78 -35.25
N SER A 267 -13.61 0.41 -35.60
CA SER A 267 -12.48 1.01 -34.90
C SER A 267 -12.79 1.37 -33.43
N SER A 268 -14.00 1.86 -33.17
CA SER A 268 -14.45 2.24 -31.82
C SER A 268 -14.66 1.02 -30.91
N ALA A 269 -15.27 -0.05 -31.43
CA ALA A 269 -15.47 -1.30 -30.69
C ALA A 269 -14.15 -2.00 -30.35
N GLU A 270 -13.20 -2.03 -31.29
CA GLU A 270 -11.87 -2.59 -31.08
C GLU A 270 -11.07 -1.80 -30.02
N LYS A 271 -11.18 -0.47 -30.05
CA LYS A 271 -10.56 0.43 -29.06
C LYS A 271 -11.14 0.24 -27.65
N VAL A 272 -12.46 0.12 -27.51
CA VAL A 272 -13.12 -0.17 -26.23
C VAL A 272 -12.67 -1.53 -25.68
N ASN A 273 -12.60 -2.56 -26.53
CA ASN A 273 -12.13 -3.89 -26.15
C ASN A 273 -10.65 -3.86 -25.69
N ARG A 274 -9.79 -3.09 -26.38
CA ARG A 274 -8.38 -2.90 -26.00
C ARG A 274 -8.26 -2.23 -24.61
N LEU A 275 -8.99 -1.14 -24.38
CA LEU A 275 -9.01 -0.43 -23.09
C LEU A 275 -9.52 -1.31 -21.95
N GLN A 276 -10.56 -2.10 -22.20
CA GLN A 276 -11.11 -3.03 -21.21
C GLN A 276 -10.09 -4.09 -20.82
N LYS A 277 -9.47 -4.75 -21.80
CA LYS A 277 -8.48 -5.79 -21.55
C LYS A 277 -7.19 -5.22 -20.88
N MET A 278 -6.81 -3.98 -21.20
CA MET A 278 -5.75 -3.24 -20.48
C MET A 278 -6.10 -2.95 -19.02
N GLY A 279 -7.35 -2.57 -18.74
CA GLY A 279 -7.84 -2.37 -17.39
C GLY A 279 -7.80 -3.66 -16.56
N ILE A 280 -8.11 -4.81 -17.17
CA ILE A 280 -8.00 -6.13 -16.53
C ILE A 280 -6.54 -6.43 -16.18
N LEU A 281 -5.58 -6.13 -17.07
CA LEU A 281 -4.16 -6.32 -16.81
C LEU A 281 -3.63 -5.41 -15.69
N LYS A 282 -3.98 -4.11 -15.70
CA LYS A 282 -3.60 -3.17 -14.62
C LYS A 282 -4.10 -3.67 -13.26
N ARG A 283 -5.37 -4.11 -13.20
CA ARG A 283 -5.93 -4.69 -11.97
C ARG A 283 -5.16 -5.93 -11.52
N ALA A 284 -4.81 -6.81 -12.45
CA ALA A 284 -4.04 -8.02 -12.15
C ALA A 284 -2.65 -7.69 -11.59
N MET A 285 -1.94 -6.72 -12.17
CA MET A 285 -0.60 -6.31 -11.69
C MET A 285 -0.65 -5.61 -10.32
N LEU A 286 -1.64 -4.74 -10.09
CA LEU A 286 -1.81 -4.10 -8.78
C LEU A 286 -2.17 -5.14 -7.70
N LEU A 287 -3.07 -6.08 -8.03
CA LEU A 287 -3.45 -7.16 -7.13
C LEU A 287 -2.30 -8.13 -6.86
N SER A 288 -1.43 -8.37 -7.86
CA SER A 288 -0.25 -9.19 -7.70
C SER A 288 0.74 -8.60 -6.71
N ALA A 289 0.97 -7.27 -6.75
CA ALA A 289 1.77 -6.59 -5.73
C ALA A 289 1.16 -6.72 -4.33
N ALA A 290 -0.14 -6.46 -4.19
CA ALA A 290 -0.82 -6.51 -2.89
C ALA A 290 -0.81 -7.91 -2.24
N TYR A 291 -1.09 -8.96 -3.01
CA TYR A 291 -1.01 -10.33 -2.48
C TYR A 291 0.43 -10.72 -2.16
N SER A 292 1.36 -10.38 -3.04
CA SER A 292 2.74 -10.80 -2.87
C SER A 292 3.44 -10.10 -1.73
N ALA A 293 3.09 -8.85 -1.41
CA ALA A 293 3.57 -8.17 -0.21
C ALA A 293 3.09 -8.90 1.06
N ASN A 294 1.79 -9.20 1.15
CA ASN A 294 1.24 -9.89 2.32
C ASN A 294 1.83 -11.30 2.51
N ILE A 295 2.01 -12.05 1.42
CA ILE A 295 2.65 -13.36 1.48
C ILE A 295 4.13 -13.19 1.85
N GLY A 296 4.87 -12.27 1.23
CA GLY A 296 6.29 -12.04 1.51
C GLY A 296 6.59 -11.73 2.97
N GLY A 297 5.71 -10.97 3.64
CA GLY A 297 5.84 -10.65 5.06
C GLY A 297 5.77 -11.85 6.01
N THR A 298 5.32 -13.04 5.56
CA THR A 298 5.34 -14.25 6.38
C THR A 298 6.70 -14.95 6.38
N GLY A 299 7.56 -14.67 5.40
CA GLY A 299 8.82 -15.39 5.20
C GLY A 299 9.85 -15.18 6.32
N THR A 300 9.87 -14.01 6.93
CA THR A 300 10.80 -13.64 8.00
C THR A 300 10.07 -13.15 9.24
N LEU A 301 10.77 -13.20 10.36
CA LEU A 301 10.23 -12.80 11.65
C LEU A 301 9.97 -11.29 11.74
N THR A 302 10.75 -10.47 11.04
CA THR A 302 10.63 -9.00 10.98
C THR A 302 9.66 -8.51 9.92
N GLY A 303 9.17 -9.39 9.03
CA GLY A 303 8.31 -8.99 7.90
C GLY A 303 6.95 -8.44 8.34
N THR A 304 6.32 -9.01 9.38
CA THR A 304 5.03 -8.55 9.88
C THR A 304 4.90 -8.63 11.41
N GLY A 305 4.11 -7.72 11.98
CA GLY A 305 3.88 -7.62 13.42
C GLY A 305 3.37 -8.92 14.08
N PRO A 306 2.39 -9.65 13.50
CA PRO A 306 1.91 -10.91 14.06
C PRO A 306 3.02 -11.97 14.29
N ASN A 307 4.05 -12.03 13.44
CA ASN A 307 5.16 -12.97 13.60
C ASN A 307 5.93 -12.70 14.90
N LEU A 308 6.13 -11.41 15.20
CA LEU A 308 6.81 -10.96 16.42
C LEU A 308 5.95 -11.17 17.66
N VAL A 309 4.63 -10.99 17.54
CA VAL A 309 3.70 -11.31 18.63
C VAL A 309 3.77 -12.79 18.97
N ILE A 310 3.75 -13.67 17.96
CA ILE A 310 3.93 -15.11 18.17
C ILE A 310 5.25 -15.40 18.87
N LYS A 311 6.36 -14.83 18.40
CA LYS A 311 7.66 -14.97 19.08
C LYS A 311 7.62 -14.55 20.53
N SER A 312 7.12 -13.35 20.79
CA SER A 312 7.06 -12.81 22.15
C SER A 312 6.16 -13.64 23.06
N VAL A 313 5.07 -14.22 22.55
CA VAL A 313 4.15 -15.06 23.33
C VAL A 313 4.78 -16.44 23.58
N THR A 314 5.40 -17.05 22.56
CA THR A 314 6.07 -18.34 22.69
C THR A 314 7.25 -18.28 23.66
N GLU A 315 8.08 -17.24 23.60
CA GLU A 315 9.20 -17.04 24.54
C GLU A 315 8.72 -16.90 25.99
N LYS A 316 7.53 -16.33 26.20
CA LYS A 316 6.91 -16.20 27.54
C LYS A 316 6.28 -17.50 28.04
N LEU A 317 5.55 -18.20 27.17
CA LEU A 317 4.82 -19.42 27.55
C LEU A 317 5.72 -20.66 27.65
N PHE A 318 6.79 -20.71 26.85
CA PHE A 318 7.69 -21.86 26.77
C PHE A 318 9.16 -21.43 26.86
N PRO A 319 9.64 -20.95 28.02
CA PRO A 319 10.99 -20.39 28.17
C PRO A 319 12.11 -21.40 27.92
N GLU A 320 11.84 -22.69 28.16
CA GLU A 320 12.80 -23.77 27.94
C GLU A 320 12.89 -24.21 26.46
N SER A 321 11.92 -23.80 25.63
CA SER A 321 11.95 -24.07 24.19
C SER A 321 12.75 -22.98 23.48
N ASN A 322 14.04 -23.24 23.27
CA ASN A 322 14.94 -22.31 22.57
C ASN A 322 14.75 -22.38 21.02
N ASP A 323 13.49 -22.43 20.57
CA ASP A 323 13.14 -22.94 19.25
C ASP A 323 12.65 -21.91 18.25
N LEU A 324 12.27 -20.70 18.68
CA LEU A 324 11.78 -19.68 17.75
C LEU A 324 12.83 -18.61 17.43
N THR A 325 14.00 -19.06 16.97
CA THR A 325 15.05 -18.20 16.46
C THR A 325 14.76 -17.74 15.03
N PHE A 326 15.40 -16.64 14.60
CA PHE A 326 15.17 -16.04 13.28
C PHE A 326 15.44 -17.02 12.13
N ASP A 327 16.50 -17.82 12.24
CA ASP A 327 16.92 -18.83 11.29
C ASP A 327 15.92 -19.99 11.18
N LYS A 328 15.45 -20.52 12.33
CA LYS A 328 14.45 -21.59 12.38
C LYS A 328 13.12 -21.12 11.79
N TRP A 329 12.69 -19.89 12.10
CA TRP A 329 11.49 -19.29 11.51
C TRP A 329 11.59 -19.21 9.99
N MET A 330 12.71 -18.71 9.48
CA MET A 330 12.92 -18.54 8.04
C MET A 330 12.98 -19.89 7.32
N MET A 331 13.67 -20.88 7.90
CA MET A 331 13.75 -22.23 7.34
C MET A 331 12.37 -22.90 7.22
N TYR A 332 11.47 -22.65 8.17
CA TYR A 332 10.11 -23.17 8.14
C TYR A 332 9.18 -22.38 7.20
N ASN A 333 9.21 -21.04 7.25
CA ASN A 333 8.23 -20.21 6.55
C ASN A 333 8.59 -19.85 5.11
N VAL A 334 9.88 -19.74 4.75
CA VAL A 334 10.27 -19.41 3.37
C VAL A 334 9.75 -20.43 2.35
N PRO A 335 9.85 -21.76 2.58
CA PRO A 335 9.27 -22.74 1.65
C PRO A 335 7.76 -22.57 1.47
N VAL A 336 7.02 -22.37 2.57
CA VAL A 336 5.56 -22.16 2.55
C VAL A 336 5.20 -20.88 1.82
N MET A 337 5.95 -19.80 2.07
CA MET A 337 5.77 -18.51 1.42
C MET A 337 5.99 -18.60 -0.10
N LEU A 338 7.06 -19.27 -0.56
CA LEU A 338 7.33 -19.49 -1.99
C LEU A 338 6.19 -20.27 -2.64
N PHE A 339 5.69 -21.30 -1.96
CA PHE A 339 4.55 -22.09 -2.43
C PHE A 339 3.27 -21.24 -2.52
N CYS A 340 2.97 -20.42 -1.52
CA CYS A 340 1.82 -19.52 -1.54
C CYS A 340 1.90 -18.48 -2.66
N VAL A 341 3.07 -17.88 -2.91
CA VAL A 341 3.27 -16.95 -4.04
C VAL A 341 3.04 -17.65 -5.37
N PHE A 342 3.53 -18.88 -5.52
CA PHE A 342 3.30 -19.65 -6.74
C PHE A 342 1.82 -19.93 -6.98
N ILE A 343 1.07 -20.32 -5.94
CA ILE A 343 -0.39 -20.50 -6.03
C ILE A 343 -1.09 -19.20 -6.40
N ALA A 344 -0.74 -18.09 -5.74
CA ALA A 344 -1.33 -16.78 -6.03
C ALA A 344 -1.03 -16.34 -7.47
N TRP A 345 0.18 -16.59 -7.96
CA TRP A 345 0.56 -16.33 -9.35
C TRP A 345 -0.27 -17.17 -10.33
N ALA A 346 -0.40 -18.47 -10.08
CA ALA A 346 -1.20 -19.37 -10.91
C ALA A 346 -2.67 -18.94 -10.95
N TYR A 347 -3.24 -18.58 -9.79
CA TYR A 347 -4.60 -18.06 -9.68
C TYR A 347 -4.79 -16.78 -10.51
N LEU A 348 -3.89 -15.79 -10.37
CA LEU A 348 -3.97 -14.55 -11.13
C LEU A 348 -3.82 -14.77 -12.64
N CYS A 349 -2.95 -15.70 -13.05
CA CYS A 349 -2.79 -16.07 -14.45
C CYS A 349 -4.05 -16.70 -15.04
N ILE A 350 -4.69 -17.63 -14.30
CA ILE A 350 -5.90 -18.32 -14.75
C ILE A 350 -7.08 -17.34 -14.88
N VAL A 351 -7.29 -16.48 -13.89
CA VAL A 351 -8.47 -15.60 -13.83
C VAL A 351 -8.32 -14.37 -14.73
N HIS A 352 -7.15 -13.73 -14.72
CA HIS A 352 -6.98 -12.42 -15.36
C HIS A 352 -6.22 -12.50 -16.69
N VAL A 353 -5.15 -13.30 -16.75
CA VAL A 353 -4.29 -13.32 -17.95
C VAL A 353 -4.93 -14.11 -19.10
N ARG A 354 -5.67 -15.19 -18.84
CA ARG A 354 -6.41 -15.91 -19.90
C ARG A 354 -7.39 -14.99 -20.65
N ARG A 355 -7.97 -14.00 -19.97
CA ARG A 355 -8.88 -13.01 -20.56
C ARG A 355 -8.15 -11.88 -21.31
N ALA A 356 -6.91 -11.56 -20.92
CA ALA A 356 -6.11 -10.46 -21.47
C ALA A 356 -5.05 -10.90 -22.51
N SER A 357 -4.75 -12.20 -22.62
CA SER A 357 -3.71 -12.76 -23.51
C SER A 357 -3.91 -12.37 -24.98
N SER A 358 -5.16 -12.20 -25.42
CA SER A 358 -5.51 -11.81 -26.79
C SER A 358 -5.05 -10.40 -27.19
N ILE A 359 -4.68 -9.50 -26.26
CA ILE A 359 -4.15 -8.16 -26.62
C ILE A 359 -2.68 -8.19 -27.02
N TYR A 360 -1.93 -9.23 -26.62
CA TYR A 360 -0.47 -9.16 -26.59
C TYR A 360 0.17 -9.40 -27.96
N THR A 361 0.07 -8.41 -28.83
CA THR A 361 0.69 -8.37 -30.17
C THR A 361 2.22 -8.30 -30.06
N THR A 362 2.92 -8.76 -31.09
CA THR A 362 4.39 -8.71 -31.18
C THR A 362 4.96 -7.31 -30.97
N GLU A 363 4.26 -6.28 -31.45
CA GLU A 363 4.63 -4.87 -31.28
C GLU A 363 4.67 -4.42 -29.81
N ILE A 364 3.70 -4.85 -28.99
CA ILE A 364 3.69 -4.55 -27.53
C ILE A 364 4.87 -5.24 -26.83
N LYS A 365 5.23 -6.45 -27.26
CA LYS A 365 6.39 -7.17 -26.69
C LYS A 365 7.69 -6.44 -26.99
N GLU A 366 7.85 -5.89 -28.18
CA GLU A 366 9.04 -5.12 -28.58
C GLU A 366 9.10 -3.76 -27.88
N ASN A 367 7.98 -3.02 -27.84
CA ASN A 367 7.88 -1.78 -27.09
C ASN A 367 8.25 -1.99 -25.62
N LEU A 368 7.73 -3.04 -25.00
CA LEU A 368 8.03 -3.35 -23.61
C LEU A 368 9.50 -3.73 -23.39
N LYS A 369 10.13 -4.47 -24.30
CA LYS A 369 11.57 -4.76 -24.24
C LYS A 369 12.39 -3.48 -24.27
N GLU A 370 12.07 -2.55 -25.17
CA GLU A 370 12.75 -1.26 -25.26
C GLU A 370 12.52 -0.38 -24.04
N VAL A 371 11.36 -0.51 -23.39
CA VAL A 371 11.02 0.25 -22.19
C VAL A 371 11.74 -0.29 -20.97
N ILE A 372 11.77 -1.61 -20.80
CA ILE A 372 12.57 -2.25 -19.74
C ILE A 372 14.04 -1.80 -19.91
N LYS A 373 14.55 -1.79 -21.15
CA LYS A 373 15.91 -1.34 -21.48
C LYS A 373 16.14 0.16 -21.25
N LYS A 374 15.19 1.02 -21.62
CA LYS A 374 15.27 2.49 -21.46
C LYS A 374 15.12 2.92 -20.01
N SER A 375 14.13 2.36 -19.31
CA SER A 375 13.94 2.55 -17.87
C SER A 375 15.22 2.14 -17.15
N THR A 376 15.77 0.95 -17.41
CA THR A 376 17.06 0.54 -16.81
C THR A 376 18.18 1.57 -17.01
N ARG A 377 18.28 2.25 -18.15
CA ARG A 377 19.30 3.31 -18.35
C ARG A 377 19.03 4.58 -17.55
N SER A 378 17.76 4.94 -17.36
CA SER A 378 17.35 6.14 -16.63
C SER A 378 17.45 6.02 -15.11
N TRP A 379 17.40 4.81 -14.56
CA TRP A 379 17.41 4.56 -13.10
C TRP A 379 18.76 4.03 -12.57
N VAL A 380 19.71 3.75 -13.47
CA VAL A 380 21.09 3.36 -13.14
C VAL A 380 22.04 4.57 -13.10
N GLN A 381 21.65 5.68 -13.75
CA GLN A 381 22.23 7.01 -13.55
C GLN A 381 21.56 7.69 -12.36
#